data_AF-A0A7W6W9S3-F1
#
_entry.id   AF-A0A7W6W9S3-F1
#
_cell.length_a   1.000
_cell.length_b   1.000
_cell.length_c   1.000
_cell.angle_alpha   90.00
_cell.angle_beta   90.00
_cell.angle_gamma   90.00
#
_symmetry.space_group_name_H-M   'P 1'
#
loop_
_entity.id
_entity.type
_entity.pdbx_description
1 polymer ?
#
loop_
_entity_poly.entity_id
_entity_poly.type
_entity_poly.pdbx_seq_one_letter_code
_entity_poly.pdbx_strand_id
1 'polypeptide(L)'
;MTTHIQIGDTRPRIQYLGDGNQTVFPYPFALFREADLAVYLDDDPQDGGYAVSGAGDSGGGTVTFTSAPAVGQRVTLLRHLAIARVTDFQAGGALRAAALNDELDHLTAVDQQLDEALSRAVRVPATAPDGVAAALPQPAPGAVIGWNETATALVNDPHNYAGFSEALAAIHAAAGAGAVALGHAGRAAGWARDAALSAWLVGLREDDSGDARATAVAAADRAERWADDAARSAWRAAMESGRDGGDLTVASLTTTGAVHVGGALVVTGGPVSAPLVDYGVARFTVAVASAGATVAVDPADGEVQAHTLTADTRFTLPDPPAGRGYSVSLKLIQDATGGRAPVFEQADATAARWLGGSAPAWQTVAGAFDLVVLTHDGTDLIALHAGGTT
;
A
#
# COMPACT_ATOMS: atom_id res chain seq x y z
N MET A 1 78.59 -12.63 -23.73
CA MET A 1 77.31 -12.09 -24.20
C MET A 1 76.72 -11.34 -23.02
N THR A 2 76.45 -10.05 -23.15
CA THR A 2 75.74 -9.30 -22.11
C THR A 2 74.34 -9.87 -22.03
N THR A 3 74.09 -10.64 -20.97
CA THR A 3 72.79 -11.22 -20.64
C THR A 3 71.85 -10.08 -20.30
N HIS A 4 70.88 -9.82 -21.18
CA HIS A 4 69.72 -8.99 -20.87
C HIS A 4 68.75 -9.77 -19.99
N ILE A 5 67.83 -9.08 -19.34
CA ILE A 5 66.79 -9.72 -18.52
C ILE A 5 65.80 -10.43 -19.45
N GLN A 6 65.42 -11.66 -19.14
CA GLN A 6 64.44 -12.40 -19.94
C GLN A 6 63.08 -12.33 -19.27
N ILE A 7 62.07 -11.91 -20.03
CA ILE A 7 60.69 -11.87 -19.58
C ILE A 7 60.01 -13.20 -19.92
N GLY A 8 59.94 -14.09 -18.92
CA GLY A 8 59.24 -15.38 -19.05
C GLY A 8 57.73 -15.23 -19.04
N ASP A 9 56.99 -16.26 -19.49
CA ASP A 9 55.53 -16.32 -19.47
C ASP A 9 54.99 -16.58 -18.05
N THR A 10 55.18 -15.60 -17.16
CA THR A 10 54.68 -15.63 -15.78
C THR A 10 53.87 -14.38 -15.48
N ARG A 11 52.78 -14.56 -14.72
CA ARG A 11 51.99 -13.42 -14.26
C ARG A 11 52.80 -12.63 -13.24
N PRO A 12 52.91 -11.30 -13.38
CA PRO A 12 53.77 -10.48 -12.54
C PRO A 12 53.12 -10.12 -11.20
N ARG A 13 52.43 -11.09 -10.58
CA ARG A 13 51.71 -10.96 -9.32
C ARG A 13 51.71 -12.29 -8.58
N ILE A 14 51.99 -12.25 -7.29
CA ILE A 14 51.89 -13.42 -6.40
C ILE A 14 51.33 -13.01 -5.03
N GLN A 15 50.67 -13.96 -4.35
CA GLN A 15 50.11 -13.76 -3.02
C GLN A 15 50.51 -14.88 -2.08
N TYR A 16 50.70 -14.51 -0.82
CA TYR A 16 50.97 -15.40 0.31
C TYR A 16 50.05 -15.06 1.48
N LEU A 17 49.93 -16.01 2.41
CA LEU A 17 49.35 -15.77 3.73
C LEU A 17 50.48 -15.81 4.75
N GLY A 18 50.55 -14.79 5.59
CA GLY A 18 51.48 -14.76 6.72
C GLY A 18 51.13 -15.84 7.74
N ASP A 19 52.16 -16.41 8.37
CA ASP A 19 52.06 -17.37 9.47
C ASP A 19 52.56 -16.77 10.80
N GLY A 20 52.90 -15.47 10.82
CA GLY A 20 53.47 -14.78 11.97
C GLY A 20 54.97 -14.99 12.18
N ASN A 21 55.62 -15.87 11.41
CA ASN A 21 57.03 -16.26 11.59
C ASN A 21 57.89 -16.10 10.33
N GLN A 22 57.34 -16.40 9.15
CA GLN A 22 58.00 -16.29 7.86
C GLN A 22 58.21 -14.82 7.50
N THR A 23 59.46 -14.47 7.22
CA THR A 23 59.84 -13.11 6.78
C THR A 23 60.23 -13.05 5.30
N VAL A 24 60.56 -14.18 4.68
CA VAL A 24 61.07 -14.25 3.30
C VAL A 24 60.01 -14.81 2.37
N PHE A 25 59.64 -14.03 1.36
CA PHE A 25 58.62 -14.37 0.36
C PHE A 25 59.21 -14.26 -1.04
N PRO A 26 59.30 -15.36 -1.80
CA PRO A 26 59.83 -15.31 -3.16
C PRO A 26 58.85 -14.62 -4.13
N TYR A 27 59.35 -14.16 -5.27
CA TYR A 27 58.54 -13.73 -6.40
C TYR A 27 59.11 -14.35 -7.70
N PRO A 28 58.29 -14.98 -8.57
CA PRO A 28 58.78 -15.77 -9.71
C PRO A 28 58.81 -15.00 -11.04
N PHE A 29 58.91 -13.67 -10.99
CA PHE A 29 58.83 -12.80 -12.17
C PHE A 29 59.95 -11.76 -12.16
N ALA A 30 60.44 -11.39 -13.34
CA ALA A 30 61.52 -10.43 -13.52
C ALA A 30 61.13 -9.01 -13.05
N LEU A 31 62.06 -8.33 -12.38
CA LEU A 31 62.02 -6.91 -12.03
C LEU A 31 63.24 -6.21 -12.62
N PHE A 32 63.10 -5.01 -13.19
CA PHE A 32 64.24 -4.25 -13.71
C PHE A 32 64.98 -3.51 -12.58
N ARG A 33 64.23 -3.00 -11.62
CA ARG A 33 64.73 -2.36 -10.39
C ARG A 33 63.90 -2.81 -9.19
N GLU A 34 64.49 -2.74 -8.00
CA GLU A 34 63.80 -3.05 -6.75
C GLU A 34 62.54 -2.18 -6.54
N ALA A 35 62.60 -0.92 -7.00
CA ALA A 35 61.49 0.03 -6.92
C ALA A 35 60.32 -0.30 -7.87
N ASP A 36 60.49 -1.23 -8.82
CA ASP A 36 59.44 -1.66 -9.74
C ASP A 36 58.51 -2.72 -9.10
N LEU A 37 58.61 -2.95 -7.79
CA LEU A 37 57.76 -3.85 -7.02
C LEU A 37 56.87 -3.07 -6.06
N ALA A 38 55.56 -3.23 -6.21
CA ALA A 38 54.57 -2.82 -5.22
C ALA A 38 54.30 -3.98 -4.25
N VAL A 39 54.33 -3.66 -2.96
CA VAL A 39 54.09 -4.61 -1.86
C VAL A 39 52.86 -4.15 -1.08
N TYR A 40 51.94 -5.08 -0.81
CA TYR A 40 50.75 -4.82 -0.01
C TYR A 40 50.65 -5.84 1.13
N LEU A 41 50.23 -5.35 2.29
CA LEU A 41 49.75 -6.18 3.40
C LEU A 41 48.23 -5.94 3.50
N ASP A 42 47.47 -7.00 3.24
CA ASP A 42 46.03 -6.93 2.94
C ASP A 42 45.73 -5.97 1.80
N ASP A 43 45.19 -4.78 2.11
CA ASP A 43 44.86 -3.74 1.15
C ASP A 43 45.73 -2.48 1.34
N ASP A 44 46.65 -2.49 2.32
CA ASP A 44 47.52 -1.37 2.65
C ASP A 44 48.84 -1.44 1.86
N PRO A 45 49.15 -0.44 1.00
CA PRO A 45 50.43 -0.35 0.32
C PRO A 45 51.55 -0.13 1.33
N GLN A 46 52.69 -0.79 1.12
CA GLN A 46 53.87 -0.67 1.97
C GLN A 46 54.94 0.15 1.23
N ASP A 47 55.35 1.28 1.82
CA ASP A 47 56.45 2.10 1.30
C ASP A 47 57.83 1.68 1.87
N GLY A 48 57.85 0.71 2.79
CA GLY A 48 59.07 0.23 3.47
C GLY A 48 58.80 -0.93 4.43
N GLY A 49 59.75 -1.26 5.29
CA GLY A 49 59.66 -2.41 6.21
C GLY A 49 59.95 -3.76 5.55
N TYR A 50 60.49 -3.73 4.34
CA TYR A 50 60.96 -4.89 3.60
C TYR A 50 62.18 -4.53 2.75
N ALA A 51 62.94 -5.55 2.34
CA ALA A 51 64.01 -5.45 1.36
C ALA A 51 63.70 -6.36 0.17
N VAL A 52 63.94 -5.86 -1.05
CA VAL A 52 63.78 -6.62 -2.29
C VAL A 52 65.15 -7.10 -2.75
N SER A 53 65.25 -8.33 -3.23
CA SER A 53 66.49 -8.88 -3.80
C SER A 53 66.16 -9.71 -5.03
N GLY A 54 67.12 -9.83 -5.96
CA GLY A 54 66.90 -10.49 -7.26
C GLY A 54 66.28 -9.57 -8.32
N ALA A 55 66.39 -8.24 -8.15
CA ALA A 55 66.14 -7.31 -9.23
C ALA A 55 67.26 -7.41 -10.28
N GLY A 56 66.89 -7.43 -11.56
CA GLY A 56 67.78 -7.75 -12.67
C GLY A 56 67.84 -9.23 -13.04
N ASP A 57 67.34 -10.12 -12.18
CA ASP A 57 67.31 -11.56 -12.45
C ASP A 57 66.04 -11.98 -13.18
N SER A 58 66.22 -12.80 -14.22
CA SER A 58 65.10 -13.28 -15.06
C SER A 58 64.15 -14.24 -14.32
N GLY A 59 64.67 -14.95 -13.30
CA GLY A 59 63.91 -15.93 -12.51
C GLY A 59 63.11 -15.31 -11.37
N GLY A 60 63.19 -13.99 -11.18
CA GLY A 60 62.68 -13.29 -10.01
C GLY A 60 63.62 -13.38 -8.81
N GLY A 61 63.07 -13.22 -7.61
CA GLY A 61 63.87 -13.01 -6.40
C GLY A 61 63.05 -13.16 -5.13
N THR A 62 63.39 -12.42 -4.07
CA THR A 62 62.68 -12.49 -2.79
C THR A 62 62.46 -11.12 -2.16
N VAL A 63 61.34 -10.99 -1.45
CA VAL A 63 61.05 -9.90 -0.51
C VAL A 63 61.25 -10.40 0.91
N THR A 64 62.05 -9.68 1.69
CA THR A 64 62.34 -9.99 3.09
C THR A 64 61.78 -8.89 3.99
N PHE A 65 60.75 -9.18 4.76
CA PHE A 65 60.17 -8.24 5.72
C PHE A 65 61.02 -8.12 6.99
N THR A 66 61.09 -6.91 7.56
CA THR A 66 61.76 -6.66 8.84
C THR A 66 60.98 -7.23 10.03
N SER A 67 59.66 -7.37 9.88
CA SER A 67 58.75 -8.02 10.83
C SER A 67 57.88 -9.01 10.07
N ALA A 68 57.70 -10.21 10.59
CA ALA A 68 56.91 -11.23 9.93
C ALA A 68 55.44 -10.76 9.80
N PRO A 69 54.82 -10.84 8.60
CA PRO A 69 53.39 -10.60 8.44
C PRO A 69 52.57 -11.48 9.37
N ALA A 70 51.53 -10.91 9.97
CA ALA A 70 50.72 -11.60 10.97
C ALA A 70 50.03 -12.85 10.41
N VAL A 71 49.61 -13.76 11.30
CA VAL A 71 48.86 -14.97 10.90
C VAL A 71 47.61 -14.58 10.13
N GLY A 72 47.47 -15.08 8.90
CA GLY A 72 46.33 -14.81 8.02
C GLY A 72 46.38 -13.48 7.27
N GLN A 73 47.39 -12.63 7.52
CA GLN A 73 47.59 -11.39 6.78
C GLN A 73 48.03 -11.70 5.34
N ARG A 74 47.38 -11.07 4.36
CA ARG A 74 47.65 -11.33 2.94
C ARG A 74 48.82 -10.51 2.46
N VAL A 75 49.91 -11.16 2.06
CA VAL A 75 51.04 -10.50 1.40
C VAL A 75 50.80 -10.53 -0.11
N THR A 76 50.76 -9.37 -0.77
CA THR A 76 50.66 -9.29 -2.23
C THR A 76 51.91 -8.62 -2.79
N LEU A 77 52.59 -9.31 -3.71
CA LEU A 77 53.75 -8.79 -4.44
C LEU A 77 53.35 -8.62 -5.90
N LEU A 78 53.50 -7.41 -6.43
CA LEU A 78 53.02 -7.02 -7.77
C LEU A 78 54.07 -6.17 -8.48
N ARG A 79 54.44 -6.51 -9.72
CA ARG A 79 55.27 -5.62 -10.54
C ARG A 79 54.47 -4.36 -10.91
N HIS A 80 55.10 -3.21 -10.77
CA HIS A 80 54.53 -1.92 -11.11
C HIS A 80 55.56 -1.05 -11.85
N LEU A 81 55.54 -1.15 -13.18
CA LEU A 81 56.34 -0.34 -14.10
C LEU A 81 55.60 0.93 -14.48
N ALA A 82 56.35 2.03 -14.58
CA ALA A 82 55.87 3.25 -15.22
C ALA A 82 55.69 3.00 -16.73
N ILE A 83 54.48 3.26 -17.24
CA ILE A 83 54.18 3.14 -18.67
C ILE A 83 54.70 4.40 -19.38
N ALA A 84 56.00 4.41 -19.65
CA ALA A 84 56.68 5.47 -20.37
C ALA A 84 57.84 4.89 -21.18
N ARG A 85 58.07 5.44 -22.37
CA ARG A 85 59.27 5.14 -23.15
C ARG A 85 60.43 5.97 -22.58
N VAL A 86 61.49 5.30 -22.15
CA VAL A 86 62.67 5.94 -21.55
C VAL A 86 63.89 5.97 -22.48
N THR A 87 63.85 5.20 -23.58
CA THR A 87 64.97 5.07 -24.53
C THR A 87 64.68 5.75 -25.87
N ASP A 88 65.61 6.57 -26.37
CA ASP A 88 65.52 7.17 -27.71
C ASP A 88 66.66 6.79 -28.66
N PHE A 89 66.31 6.14 -29.77
CA PHE A 89 67.26 5.71 -30.79
C PHE A 89 67.54 6.83 -31.78
N GLN A 90 68.80 7.23 -31.89
CA GLN A 90 69.21 8.34 -32.75
C GLN A 90 69.22 7.94 -34.23
N ALA A 91 68.66 8.79 -35.09
CA ALA A 91 68.65 8.58 -36.53
C ALA A 91 70.08 8.52 -37.11
N GLY A 92 70.36 7.50 -37.93
CA GLY A 92 71.70 7.26 -38.48
C GLY A 92 72.75 6.75 -37.48
N GLY A 93 72.38 6.58 -36.21
CA GLY A 93 73.22 5.96 -35.19
C GLY A 93 73.23 4.42 -35.29
N ALA A 94 74.26 3.79 -34.73
CA ALA A 94 74.33 2.33 -34.66
C ALA A 94 73.28 1.78 -33.67
N LEU A 95 72.41 0.89 -34.15
CA LEU A 95 71.41 0.21 -33.32
C LEU A 95 72.10 -0.90 -32.52
N ARG A 96 72.21 -0.72 -31.20
CA ARG A 96 72.80 -1.72 -30.31
C ARG A 96 71.76 -2.80 -29.99
N ALA A 97 72.04 -4.04 -30.35
CA ALA A 97 71.15 -5.18 -30.07
C ALA A 97 70.78 -5.29 -28.58
N ALA A 98 71.72 -5.03 -27.66
CA ALA A 98 71.44 -5.03 -26.22
C ALA A 98 70.38 -4.00 -25.83
N ALA A 99 70.52 -2.74 -26.27
CA ALA A 99 69.56 -1.68 -25.98
C ALA A 99 68.19 -1.94 -26.64
N LEU A 100 68.18 -2.57 -27.81
CA LEU A 100 66.93 -2.99 -28.45
C LEU A 100 66.24 -4.11 -27.65
N ASN A 101 66.98 -5.12 -27.21
CA ASN A 101 66.43 -6.20 -26.40
C ASN A 101 65.89 -5.67 -25.07
N ASP A 102 66.65 -4.83 -24.35
CA ASP A 102 66.21 -4.25 -23.08
C ASP A 102 64.88 -3.47 -23.23
N GLU A 103 64.69 -2.74 -24.35
CA GLU A 103 63.45 -2.03 -24.64
C GLU A 103 62.30 -2.98 -24.99
N LEU A 104 62.56 -4.03 -25.78
CA LEU A 104 61.56 -5.06 -26.12
C LEU A 104 61.14 -5.86 -24.88
N ASP A 105 62.07 -6.17 -23.98
CA ASP A 105 61.79 -6.82 -22.70
C ASP A 105 60.95 -5.90 -21.81
N HIS A 106 61.27 -4.61 -21.74
CA HIS A 106 60.49 -3.63 -20.99
C HIS A 106 59.05 -3.53 -21.50
N LEU A 107 58.85 -3.43 -22.81
CA LEU A 107 57.52 -3.42 -23.42
C LEU A 107 56.75 -4.72 -23.13
N THR A 108 57.41 -5.88 -23.26
CA THR A 108 56.79 -7.18 -22.95
C THR A 108 56.38 -7.25 -21.48
N ALA A 109 57.18 -6.72 -20.57
CA ALA A 109 56.87 -6.68 -19.14
C ALA A 109 55.69 -5.76 -18.82
N VAL A 110 55.55 -4.63 -19.54
CA VAL A 110 54.38 -3.74 -19.48
C VAL A 110 53.13 -4.47 -20.00
N ASP A 111 53.22 -5.17 -21.13
CA ASP A 111 52.09 -5.94 -21.68
C ASP A 111 51.60 -7.01 -20.71
N GLN A 112 52.51 -7.74 -20.06
CA GLN A 112 52.16 -8.70 -19.00
C GLN A 112 51.48 -8.05 -17.79
N GLN A 113 51.94 -6.86 -17.40
CA GLN A 113 51.32 -6.11 -16.30
C GLN A 113 49.91 -5.65 -16.69
N LEU A 114 49.71 -5.21 -17.93
CA LEU A 114 48.39 -4.84 -18.45
C LEU A 114 47.47 -6.05 -18.54
N ASP A 115 47.94 -7.21 -19.01
CA ASP A 115 47.16 -8.45 -19.02
C ASP A 115 46.73 -8.86 -17.60
N GLU A 116 47.64 -8.78 -16.62
CA GLU A 116 47.33 -9.03 -15.22
C GLU A 116 46.23 -8.09 -14.69
N ALA A 117 46.36 -6.78 -14.97
CA ALA A 117 45.36 -5.79 -14.54
C ALA A 117 44.00 -6.03 -15.22
N LEU A 118 43.99 -6.28 -16.53
CA LEU A 118 42.79 -6.62 -17.31
C LEU A 118 42.18 -7.94 -16.85
N SER A 119 42.98 -8.87 -16.35
CA SER A 119 42.50 -10.17 -15.85
C SER A 119 41.49 -10.01 -14.71
N ARG A 120 41.66 -8.95 -13.91
CA ARG A 120 40.83 -8.61 -12.75
C ARG A 120 39.81 -7.48 -13.02
N ALA A 121 39.75 -6.98 -14.25
CA ALA A 121 38.77 -5.97 -14.65
C ALA A 121 37.42 -6.61 -14.97
N VAL A 122 36.33 -5.84 -14.80
CA VAL A 122 35.01 -6.20 -15.29
C VAL A 122 35.03 -6.18 -16.82
N ARG A 123 34.66 -7.29 -17.45
CA ARG A 123 34.71 -7.45 -18.91
C ARG A 123 33.34 -7.80 -19.47
N VAL A 124 33.00 -7.12 -20.57
CA VAL A 124 31.88 -7.51 -21.43
C VAL A 124 32.36 -8.62 -22.36
N PRO A 125 31.60 -9.72 -22.55
CA PRO A 125 31.99 -10.77 -23.48
C PRO A 125 32.04 -10.23 -24.92
N ALA A 126 32.93 -10.80 -25.75
CA ALA A 126 33.11 -10.38 -27.15
C ALA A 126 31.87 -10.59 -28.03
N THR A 127 30.90 -11.39 -27.56
CA THR A 127 29.63 -11.65 -28.24
C THR A 127 28.51 -10.68 -27.84
N ALA A 128 28.78 -9.74 -26.93
CA ALA A 128 27.78 -8.77 -26.53
C ALA A 128 27.43 -7.81 -27.68
N PRO A 129 26.20 -7.27 -27.72
CA PRO A 129 25.82 -6.24 -28.67
C PRO A 129 26.72 -5.00 -28.57
N ASP A 130 26.84 -4.26 -29.66
CA ASP A 130 27.54 -2.98 -29.67
C ASP A 130 26.91 -1.98 -28.69
N GLY A 131 27.73 -1.17 -28.04
CA GLY A 131 27.29 -0.11 -27.12
C GLY A 131 27.10 -0.52 -25.66
N VAL A 132 27.45 -1.75 -25.27
CA VAL A 132 27.44 -2.19 -23.86
C VAL A 132 28.67 -1.66 -23.10
N ALA A 133 28.45 -0.89 -22.03
CA ALA A 133 29.50 -0.32 -21.20
C ALA A 133 29.71 -1.11 -19.88
N ALA A 134 30.95 -1.54 -19.64
CA ALA A 134 31.37 -2.14 -18.35
C ALA A 134 31.95 -1.13 -17.34
N ALA A 135 31.77 0.17 -17.59
CA ALA A 135 32.17 1.19 -16.63
C ALA A 135 31.35 1.04 -15.36
N LEU A 136 32.02 0.92 -14.20
CA LEU A 136 31.33 0.90 -12.92
C LEU A 136 30.72 2.28 -12.64
N PRO A 137 29.48 2.34 -12.11
CA PRO A 137 28.86 3.59 -11.65
C PRO A 137 29.62 4.16 -10.44
N GLN A 138 29.38 5.44 -10.13
CA GLN A 138 29.90 6.04 -8.90
C GLN A 138 29.44 5.24 -7.68
N PRO A 139 30.31 4.96 -6.70
CA PRO A 139 29.93 4.14 -5.55
C PRO A 139 28.82 4.82 -4.74
N ALA A 140 27.79 4.06 -4.39
CA ALA A 140 26.71 4.50 -3.51
C ALA A 140 26.60 3.56 -2.29
N PRO A 141 26.45 4.09 -1.06
CA PRO A 141 26.35 3.26 0.14
C PRO A 141 25.20 2.24 0.04
N GLY A 142 25.51 0.95 0.22
CA GLY A 142 24.54 -0.14 0.21
C GLY A 142 23.97 -0.53 -1.16
N ALA A 143 24.45 0.08 -2.25
CA ALA A 143 24.01 -0.26 -3.60
C ALA A 143 24.67 -1.55 -4.12
N VAL A 144 23.91 -2.34 -4.88
CA VAL A 144 24.43 -3.50 -5.62
C VAL A 144 24.70 -3.08 -7.06
N ILE A 145 25.72 -3.65 -7.70
CA ILE A 145 25.98 -3.42 -9.11
C ILE A 145 25.11 -4.36 -9.95
N GLY A 146 24.30 -3.80 -10.84
CA GLY A 146 23.42 -4.53 -11.76
C GLY A 146 23.45 -3.95 -13.17
N TRP A 147 22.81 -4.62 -14.13
CA TRP A 147 22.57 -4.06 -15.46
C TRP A 147 21.34 -3.16 -15.43
N ASN A 148 21.36 -2.07 -16.21
CA ASN A 148 20.15 -1.27 -16.43
C ASN A 148 19.07 -2.07 -17.20
N GLU A 149 17.85 -1.54 -17.23
CA GLU A 149 16.70 -2.21 -17.88
C GLU A 149 16.93 -2.55 -19.37
N THR A 150 17.81 -1.81 -20.04
CA THR A 150 18.14 -2.00 -21.46
C THR A 150 19.38 -2.87 -21.70
N ALA A 151 20.01 -3.40 -20.65
CA ALA A 151 21.25 -4.18 -20.71
C ALA A 151 22.42 -3.49 -21.45
N THR A 152 22.48 -2.16 -21.39
CA THR A 152 23.49 -1.34 -22.08
C THR A 152 24.58 -0.82 -21.15
N ALA A 153 24.36 -0.76 -19.84
CA ALA A 153 25.33 -0.25 -18.88
C ALA A 153 25.15 -0.85 -17.48
N LEU A 154 26.25 -0.88 -16.71
CA LEU A 154 26.19 -1.17 -15.28
C LEU A 154 25.68 0.05 -14.51
N VAL A 155 24.78 -0.19 -13.57
CA VAL A 155 24.16 0.80 -12.70
C VAL A 155 24.18 0.33 -11.26
N ASN A 156 24.08 1.29 -10.33
CA ASN A 156 23.74 0.99 -8.95
C ASN A 156 22.27 0.59 -8.94
N ASP A 157 22.02 -0.70 -8.77
CA ASP A 157 20.67 -1.23 -8.68
C ASP A 157 20.07 -0.81 -7.31
N PRO A 158 18.94 -0.08 -7.30
CA PRO A 158 18.24 0.27 -6.06
C PRO A 158 17.64 -0.97 -5.36
N HIS A 159 17.53 -2.11 -6.06
CA HIS A 159 17.03 -3.36 -5.49
C HIS A 159 18.14 -4.09 -4.73
N ASN A 160 18.50 -3.50 -3.59
CA ASN A 160 19.18 -4.21 -2.51
C ASN A 160 18.43 -5.53 -2.22
N TYR A 161 19.11 -6.55 -1.70
CA TYR A 161 18.54 -7.87 -1.36
C TYR A 161 17.21 -7.79 -0.56
N ALA A 162 16.97 -6.71 0.18
CA ALA A 162 15.69 -6.42 0.85
C ALA A 162 14.51 -6.22 -0.14
N GLY A 163 14.72 -5.50 -1.24
CA GLY A 163 13.69 -5.24 -2.25
C GLY A 163 13.34 -6.48 -3.08
N PHE A 164 14.29 -7.40 -3.29
CA PHE A 164 14.00 -8.66 -3.99
C PHE A 164 13.11 -9.59 -3.17
N SER A 165 13.29 -9.66 -1.84
CA SER A 165 12.39 -10.41 -0.96
C SER A 165 10.98 -9.81 -0.89
N GLU A 166 10.87 -8.49 -0.89
CA GLU A 166 9.57 -7.79 -0.90
C GLU A 166 8.86 -7.96 -2.24
N ALA A 167 9.57 -7.87 -3.37
CA ALA A 167 9.03 -8.12 -4.70
C ALA A 167 8.60 -9.59 -4.89
N LEU A 168 9.40 -10.55 -4.39
CA LEU A 168 9.05 -11.97 -4.43
C LEU A 168 7.85 -12.28 -3.53
N ALA A 169 7.77 -11.67 -2.34
CA ALA A 169 6.61 -11.77 -1.46
C ALA A 169 5.36 -11.18 -2.13
N ALA A 170 5.49 -10.05 -2.83
CA ALA A 170 4.40 -9.44 -3.59
C ALA A 170 3.92 -10.33 -4.75
N ILE A 171 4.84 -10.94 -5.51
CA ILE A 171 4.51 -11.89 -6.59
C ILE A 171 3.85 -13.15 -6.04
N HIS A 172 4.35 -13.73 -4.95
CA HIS A 172 3.75 -14.93 -4.34
C HIS A 172 2.35 -14.65 -3.78
N ALA A 173 2.15 -13.47 -3.18
CA ALA A 173 0.85 -13.01 -2.72
C ALA A 173 -0.13 -12.77 -3.88
N ALA A 174 0.34 -12.22 -5.00
CA ALA A 174 -0.48 -12.02 -6.20
C ALA A 174 -0.84 -13.35 -6.89
N ALA A 175 0.10 -14.30 -6.97
CA ALA A 175 -0.14 -15.62 -7.55
C ALA A 175 -1.14 -16.45 -6.72
N GLY A 176 -1.10 -16.36 -5.39
CA GLY A 176 -2.08 -16.99 -4.51
C GLY A 176 -3.51 -16.45 -4.75
N ALA A 177 -3.66 -15.13 -4.88
CA ALA A 177 -4.96 -14.52 -5.17
C ALA A 177 -5.48 -14.87 -6.58
N GLY A 178 -4.60 -14.87 -7.59
CA GLY A 178 -4.95 -15.23 -8.96
C GLY A 178 -5.37 -16.69 -9.13
N ALA A 179 -4.69 -17.63 -8.47
CA ALA A 179 -5.05 -19.05 -8.50
C ALA A 179 -6.41 -19.33 -7.83
N VAL A 180 -6.71 -18.64 -6.72
CA VAL A 180 -8.02 -18.74 -6.06
C VAL A 180 -9.11 -18.15 -6.95
N ALA A 181 -8.91 -16.97 -7.54
CA ALA A 181 -9.87 -16.34 -8.46
C ALA A 181 -10.16 -17.20 -9.71
N LEU A 182 -9.12 -17.78 -10.33
CA LEU A 182 -9.27 -18.70 -11.46
C LEU A 182 -10.00 -20.00 -11.06
N GLY A 183 -9.74 -20.52 -9.85
CA GLY A 183 -10.44 -21.69 -9.31
C GLY A 183 -11.94 -21.42 -9.05
N HIS A 184 -12.28 -20.22 -8.57
CA HIS A 184 -13.68 -19.81 -8.43
C HIS A 184 -14.36 -19.58 -9.79
N ALA A 185 -13.68 -18.96 -10.76
CA ALA A 185 -14.19 -18.77 -12.11
C ALA A 185 -14.44 -20.11 -12.83
N GLY A 186 -13.53 -21.09 -12.67
CA GLY A 186 -13.70 -22.44 -13.23
C GLY A 186 -14.90 -23.20 -12.64
N ARG A 187 -15.13 -23.09 -11.33
CA ARG A 187 -16.32 -23.67 -10.67
C ARG A 187 -17.62 -23.01 -11.14
N ALA A 188 -17.64 -21.68 -11.25
CA ALA A 188 -18.79 -20.93 -11.77
C ALA A 188 -19.14 -21.34 -13.21
N ALA A 189 -18.14 -21.51 -14.07
CA ALA A 189 -18.34 -21.99 -15.44
C ALA A 189 -18.89 -23.44 -15.49
N GLY A 190 -18.44 -24.31 -14.58
CA GLY A 190 -18.96 -25.67 -14.45
C GLY A 190 -20.45 -25.69 -14.07
N TRP A 191 -20.84 -24.90 -13.08
CA TRP A 191 -22.24 -24.81 -12.64
C TRP A 191 -23.16 -24.13 -13.66
N ALA A 192 -22.66 -23.20 -14.46
CA ALA A 192 -23.40 -22.63 -15.59
C ALA A 192 -23.70 -23.68 -16.69
N ARG A 193 -22.76 -24.60 -16.95
CA ARG A 193 -22.97 -25.71 -17.88
C ARG A 193 -24.00 -26.70 -17.37
N ASP A 194 -23.96 -27.04 -16.08
CA ASP A 194 -24.97 -27.90 -15.44
C ASP A 194 -26.37 -27.26 -15.46
N ALA A 195 -26.46 -25.94 -15.27
CA ALA A 195 -27.71 -25.19 -15.39
C ALA A 195 -28.24 -25.21 -16.85
N ALA A 196 -27.37 -25.07 -17.85
CA ALA A 196 -27.74 -25.16 -19.26
C ALA A 196 -28.19 -26.58 -19.65
N LEU A 197 -27.50 -27.61 -19.14
CA LEU A 197 -27.89 -29.02 -19.32
C LEU A 197 -29.23 -29.32 -18.64
N SER A 198 -29.46 -28.78 -17.46
CA SER A 198 -30.73 -28.89 -16.74
C SER A 198 -31.87 -28.21 -17.50
N ALA A 199 -31.62 -27.04 -18.11
CA ALA A 199 -32.58 -26.34 -18.96
C ALA A 199 -32.91 -27.11 -20.25
N TRP A 200 -31.91 -27.78 -20.84
CA TRP A 200 -32.12 -28.64 -22.01
C TRP A 200 -32.93 -29.90 -21.66
N LEU A 201 -32.64 -30.54 -20.53
CA LEU A 201 -33.41 -31.69 -20.02
C LEU A 201 -34.88 -31.33 -19.72
N VAL A 202 -35.14 -30.08 -19.31
CA VAL A 202 -36.50 -29.54 -19.14
C VAL A 202 -37.23 -29.37 -20.47
N GLY A 203 -36.52 -29.00 -21.55
CA GLY A 203 -37.11 -28.87 -22.89
C GLY A 203 -37.53 -30.19 -23.54
N LEU A 204 -37.05 -31.33 -23.03
CA LEU A 204 -37.43 -32.67 -23.51
C LEU A 204 -38.69 -33.22 -22.85
N ARG A 205 -39.26 -32.54 -21.85
CA ARG A 205 -40.50 -32.94 -21.19
C ARG A 205 -41.65 -32.04 -21.66
N GLU A 206 -42.33 -32.48 -22.72
CA GLU A 206 -43.63 -31.96 -23.13
C GLU A 206 -44.70 -32.46 -22.14
N ASP A 207 -44.80 -31.84 -20.96
CA ASP A 207 -46.06 -31.56 -20.23
C ASP A 207 -45.78 -31.10 -18.79
N ASP A 208 -46.45 -30.01 -18.41
CA ASP A 208 -46.62 -29.40 -17.07
C ASP A 208 -45.38 -28.91 -16.31
N SER A 209 -45.37 -27.79 -15.58
CA SER A 209 -46.30 -26.68 -15.30
C SER A 209 -45.45 -25.57 -14.63
N GLY A 210 -45.96 -24.33 -14.49
CA GLY A 210 -45.21 -23.09 -14.19
C GLY A 210 -44.19 -23.07 -13.04
N ASP A 211 -44.19 -24.04 -12.13
CA ASP A 211 -43.22 -24.17 -11.03
C ASP A 211 -41.79 -24.44 -11.50
N ALA A 212 -41.60 -25.22 -12.57
CA ALA A 212 -40.26 -25.53 -13.08
C ALA A 212 -39.57 -24.27 -13.66
N ARG A 213 -40.34 -23.37 -14.27
CA ARG A 213 -39.85 -22.11 -14.85
C ARG A 213 -39.53 -21.08 -13.75
N ALA A 214 -40.36 -21.00 -12.72
CA ALA A 214 -40.10 -20.18 -11.53
C ALA A 214 -38.83 -20.66 -10.78
N THR A 215 -38.62 -21.97 -10.70
CA THR A 215 -37.44 -22.55 -10.04
C THR A 215 -36.16 -22.28 -10.83
N ALA A 216 -36.23 -22.28 -12.18
CA ALA A 216 -35.10 -21.96 -13.06
C ALA A 216 -34.74 -20.46 -13.03
N VAL A 217 -35.72 -19.55 -13.04
CA VAL A 217 -35.48 -18.10 -12.86
C VAL A 217 -34.90 -17.84 -11.47
N ALA A 218 -35.46 -18.46 -10.43
CA ALA A 218 -34.90 -18.34 -9.09
C ALA A 218 -33.47 -18.91 -8.99
N ALA A 219 -33.11 -19.91 -9.80
CA ALA A 219 -31.75 -20.44 -9.88
C ALA A 219 -30.78 -19.49 -10.61
N ALA A 220 -31.23 -18.85 -11.70
CA ALA A 220 -30.46 -17.82 -12.40
C ALA A 220 -30.23 -16.59 -11.50
N ASP A 221 -31.27 -16.11 -10.82
CA ASP A 221 -31.15 -15.00 -9.88
C ASP A 221 -30.27 -15.36 -8.67
N ARG A 222 -30.27 -16.63 -8.22
CA ARG A 222 -29.32 -17.10 -7.19
C ARG A 222 -27.89 -17.11 -7.71
N ALA A 223 -27.66 -17.49 -8.97
CA ALA A 223 -26.34 -17.46 -9.58
C ALA A 223 -25.79 -16.03 -9.71
N GLU A 224 -26.61 -15.05 -10.11
CA GLU A 224 -26.21 -13.64 -10.11
C GLU A 224 -25.92 -13.13 -8.70
N ARG A 225 -26.81 -13.39 -7.73
CA ARG A 225 -26.59 -13.01 -6.32
C ARG A 225 -25.33 -13.62 -5.72
N TRP A 226 -24.94 -14.82 -6.14
CA TRP A 226 -23.71 -15.49 -5.68
C TRP A 226 -22.46 -15.02 -6.41
N ALA A 227 -22.57 -14.53 -7.66
CA ALA A 227 -21.48 -13.80 -8.32
C ALA A 227 -21.18 -12.49 -7.57
N ASP A 228 -22.23 -11.77 -7.15
CA ASP A 228 -22.09 -10.57 -6.31
C ASP A 228 -21.56 -10.87 -4.90
N ASP A 229 -21.90 -12.04 -4.34
CA ASP A 229 -21.38 -12.48 -3.05
C ASP A 229 -19.92 -12.96 -3.14
N ALA A 230 -19.52 -13.56 -4.26
CA ALA A 230 -18.13 -13.88 -4.57
C ALA A 230 -17.29 -12.60 -4.76
N ALA A 231 -17.83 -11.59 -5.44
CA ALA A 231 -17.19 -10.28 -5.57
C ALA A 231 -17.04 -9.58 -4.20
N ARG A 232 -18.07 -9.62 -3.35
CA ARG A 232 -18.00 -9.12 -1.96
C ARG A 232 -17.04 -9.91 -1.09
N SER A 233 -16.94 -11.22 -1.27
CA SER A 233 -16.00 -12.07 -0.52
C SER A 233 -14.56 -11.82 -0.95
N ALA A 234 -14.31 -11.58 -2.25
CA ALA A 234 -13.00 -11.14 -2.75
C ALA A 234 -12.61 -9.77 -2.18
N TRP A 235 -13.57 -8.86 -2.04
CA TRP A 235 -13.36 -7.56 -1.39
C TRP A 235 -13.08 -7.68 0.12
N ARG A 236 -13.81 -8.55 0.85
CA ARG A 236 -13.52 -8.83 2.27
C ARG A 236 -12.15 -9.45 2.47
N ALA A 237 -11.74 -10.38 1.61
CA ALA A 237 -10.41 -10.98 1.65
C ALA A 237 -9.30 -9.94 1.40
N ALA A 238 -9.56 -8.91 0.59
CA ALA A 238 -8.66 -7.79 0.42
C ALA A 238 -8.54 -6.94 1.71
N MET A 239 -9.66 -6.67 2.39
CA MET A 239 -9.72 -5.97 3.68
C MET A 239 -8.99 -6.72 4.82
N GLU A 240 -9.20 -8.04 4.95
CA GLU A 240 -8.54 -8.88 5.99
C GLU A 240 -7.02 -8.98 5.79
N SER A 241 -6.53 -8.76 4.57
CA SER A 241 -5.10 -8.78 4.25
C SER A 241 -4.34 -7.49 4.62
N GLY A 242 -5.00 -6.49 5.23
CA GLY A 242 -4.35 -5.27 5.72
C GLY A 242 -3.78 -4.37 4.62
N ARG A 243 -4.23 -4.52 3.37
CA ARG A 243 -3.88 -3.59 2.29
C ARG A 243 -4.77 -2.35 2.40
N ASP A 244 -4.15 -1.31 2.98
CA ASP A 244 -4.47 0.11 2.95
C ASP A 244 -5.94 0.52 3.06
N GLY A 245 -6.25 1.27 4.12
CA GLY A 245 -7.52 1.98 4.34
C GLY A 245 -7.80 3.03 3.27
N GLY A 246 -8.07 2.57 2.06
CA GLY A 246 -8.70 3.36 1.01
C GLY A 246 -10.18 3.51 1.32
N ASP A 247 -10.70 4.73 1.14
CA ASP A 247 -12.12 5.00 1.23
C ASP A 247 -12.89 4.09 0.27
N LEU A 248 -13.95 3.46 0.78
CA LEU A 248 -14.90 2.71 -0.04
C LEU A 248 -15.69 3.70 -0.90
N THR A 249 -15.22 3.96 -2.12
CA THR A 249 -15.97 4.74 -3.12
C THR A 249 -16.89 3.81 -3.92
N VAL A 250 -18.19 3.89 -3.67
CA VAL A 250 -19.24 3.15 -4.40
C VAL A 250 -20.18 4.13 -5.09
N ALA A 251 -20.57 3.85 -6.34
CA ALA A 251 -21.48 4.71 -7.10
C ALA A 251 -22.91 4.73 -6.52
N SER A 252 -23.35 3.61 -5.92
CA SER A 252 -24.58 3.50 -5.15
C SER A 252 -24.50 2.30 -4.21
N LEU A 253 -25.02 2.42 -2.99
CA LEU A 253 -25.12 1.32 -2.01
C LEU A 253 -26.59 1.15 -1.61
N THR A 254 -27.15 -0.03 -1.86
CA THR A 254 -28.50 -0.40 -1.43
C THR A 254 -28.41 -1.62 -0.52
N THR A 255 -28.85 -1.50 0.73
CA THR A 255 -28.86 -2.60 1.70
C THR A 255 -30.26 -2.80 2.27
N THR A 256 -30.60 -4.05 2.63
CA THR A 256 -31.85 -4.42 3.32
C THR A 256 -31.65 -4.70 4.81
N GLY A 257 -30.60 -4.12 5.42
CA GLY A 257 -30.26 -4.32 6.84
C GLY A 257 -29.38 -3.19 7.41
N ALA A 258 -29.10 -3.25 8.72
CA ALA A 258 -28.33 -2.23 9.43
C ALA A 258 -26.88 -2.12 8.92
N VAL A 259 -26.42 -0.90 8.67
CA VAL A 259 -25.02 -0.60 8.32
C VAL A 259 -24.31 -0.08 9.57
N HIS A 260 -23.33 -0.84 10.07
CA HIS A 260 -22.47 -0.43 11.18
C HIS A 260 -21.17 0.15 10.62
N VAL A 261 -20.87 1.40 10.95
CA VAL A 261 -19.60 2.06 10.60
C VAL A 261 -18.77 2.20 11.88
N GLY A 262 -17.56 1.65 11.89
CA GLY A 262 -16.65 1.68 13.06
C GLY A 262 -16.03 3.05 13.36
N GLY A 263 -16.33 4.07 12.54
CA GLY A 263 -15.87 5.45 12.63
C GLY A 263 -16.89 6.44 12.05
N ALA A 264 -16.48 7.66 11.69
CA ALA A 264 -17.37 8.66 11.12
C ALA A 264 -17.74 8.35 9.66
N LEU A 265 -19.04 8.34 9.35
CA LEU A 265 -19.53 8.29 7.97
C LEU A 265 -19.51 9.71 7.38
N VAL A 266 -18.60 9.98 6.43
CA VAL A 266 -18.50 11.26 5.73
C VAL A 266 -19.09 11.12 4.33
N VAL A 267 -20.23 11.74 4.07
CA VAL A 267 -20.82 11.82 2.71
C VAL A 267 -20.52 13.19 2.13
N THR A 268 -19.81 13.24 1.01
CA THR A 268 -19.50 14.48 0.30
C THR A 268 -20.19 14.50 -1.06
N GLY A 269 -20.88 15.61 -1.39
CA GLY A 269 -21.33 15.88 -2.76
C GLY A 269 -22.82 15.66 -3.10
N GLY A 270 -23.74 15.54 -2.15
CA GLY A 270 -25.18 15.51 -2.44
C GLY A 270 -26.06 15.41 -1.19
N PRO A 271 -27.39 15.67 -1.30
CA PRO A 271 -28.30 15.50 -0.17
C PRO A 271 -28.36 14.02 0.24
N VAL A 272 -28.13 13.76 1.53
CA VAL A 272 -28.31 12.43 2.13
C VAL A 272 -29.78 12.25 2.47
N SER A 273 -30.51 11.45 1.70
CA SER A 273 -31.87 11.03 2.06
C SER A 273 -31.80 9.82 2.98
N ALA A 274 -31.61 10.05 4.28
CA ALA A 274 -31.76 9.03 5.31
C ALA A 274 -33.23 8.96 5.77
N PRO A 275 -33.88 7.78 5.82
CA PRO A 275 -35.21 7.65 6.37
C PRO A 275 -35.12 7.54 7.90
N LEU A 276 -34.79 8.65 8.58
CA LEU A 276 -35.01 8.80 10.02
C LEU A 276 -35.42 10.25 10.30
N VAL A 277 -36.48 10.40 11.10
CA VAL A 277 -37.17 11.61 11.52
C VAL A 277 -36.21 12.80 11.72
N ASP A 278 -36.22 13.73 10.76
CA ASP A 278 -35.46 14.96 10.78
C ASP A 278 -36.30 16.06 11.46
N TYR A 279 -35.97 16.34 12.72
CA TYR A 279 -36.61 17.37 13.54
C TYR A 279 -36.35 18.82 13.06
N GLY A 280 -35.59 19.01 11.97
CA GLY A 280 -35.25 20.33 11.44
C GLY A 280 -36.09 20.80 10.24
N VAL A 281 -36.63 19.91 9.41
CA VAL A 281 -37.25 20.34 8.14
C VAL A 281 -38.25 19.32 7.54
N ALA A 282 -39.36 19.05 8.21
CA ALA A 282 -40.54 18.41 7.59
C ALA A 282 -41.79 19.20 7.95
N ARG A 283 -42.03 20.27 7.18
CA ARG A 283 -43.16 21.16 7.39
C ARG A 283 -44.45 20.48 6.94
N PHE A 284 -45.24 20.09 7.94
CA PHE A 284 -46.67 19.75 7.83
C PHE A 284 -47.03 18.34 7.33
N THR A 285 -46.98 17.35 8.22
CA THR A 285 -47.78 16.12 8.13
C THR A 285 -48.96 16.25 9.09
N VAL A 286 -50.19 16.00 8.63
CA VAL A 286 -51.41 16.01 9.47
C VAL A 286 -51.83 14.58 9.78
N ALA A 287 -51.47 14.11 10.98
CA ALA A 287 -52.05 12.89 11.54
C ALA A 287 -53.43 13.21 12.12
N VAL A 288 -54.43 12.34 11.88
CA VAL A 288 -55.76 12.46 12.47
C VAL A 288 -56.00 11.23 13.36
N ALA A 289 -56.30 11.44 14.64
CA ALA A 289 -56.59 10.37 15.58
C ALA A 289 -57.82 10.68 16.46
N SER A 290 -58.46 9.63 16.96
CA SER A 290 -59.46 9.74 18.04
C SER A 290 -58.73 9.74 19.38
N ALA A 291 -58.96 10.76 20.20
CA ALA A 291 -58.32 10.93 21.49
C ALA A 291 -59.27 10.50 22.63
N GLY A 292 -58.83 9.50 23.40
CA GLY A 292 -59.49 9.06 24.63
C GLY A 292 -59.08 9.92 25.84
N ALA A 293 -59.14 9.36 27.05
CA ALA A 293 -58.78 10.10 28.26
C ALA A 293 -57.29 10.49 28.35
N THR A 294 -56.40 9.79 27.65
CA THR A 294 -54.95 10.05 27.63
C THR A 294 -54.39 9.89 26.22
N VAL A 295 -53.49 10.77 25.83
CA VAL A 295 -52.74 10.71 24.57
C VAL A 295 -51.27 11.06 24.86
N ALA A 296 -50.35 10.18 24.47
CA ALA A 296 -48.93 10.52 24.38
C ALA A 296 -48.67 11.14 23.00
N VAL A 297 -48.22 12.38 22.96
CA VAL A 297 -47.94 13.08 21.71
C VAL A 297 -46.57 12.64 21.21
N ASP A 298 -46.50 11.99 20.06
CA ASP A 298 -45.22 11.70 19.39
C ASP A 298 -44.91 12.81 18.38
N PRO A 299 -43.85 13.62 18.57
CA PRO A 299 -43.43 14.61 17.59
C PRO A 299 -43.10 14.01 16.20
N ALA A 300 -42.81 12.71 16.11
CA ALA A 300 -42.57 12.02 14.84
C ALA A 300 -43.84 11.87 13.98
N ASP A 301 -45.05 11.94 14.58
CA ASP A 301 -46.32 11.83 13.86
C ASP A 301 -46.67 13.09 13.03
N GLY A 302 -45.85 14.13 13.13
CA GLY A 302 -45.95 15.35 12.33
C GLY A 302 -46.04 16.62 13.18
N GLU A 303 -45.67 17.73 12.56
CA GLU A 303 -45.68 19.07 13.17
C GLU A 303 -47.10 19.55 13.52
N VAL A 304 -48.13 19.07 12.80
CA VAL A 304 -49.53 19.43 13.06
C VAL A 304 -50.36 18.16 13.23
N GLN A 305 -50.96 17.96 14.40
CA GLN A 305 -51.73 16.75 14.69
C GLN A 305 -53.17 17.11 15.01
N ALA A 306 -54.12 16.45 14.36
CA ALA A 306 -55.53 16.61 14.61
C ALA A 306 -56.05 15.49 15.51
N HIS A 307 -56.69 15.86 16.61
CA HIS A 307 -57.21 14.94 17.61
C HIS A 307 -58.69 15.20 17.84
N THR A 308 -59.54 14.20 17.62
CA THR A 308 -60.97 14.28 17.96
C THR A 308 -61.16 13.83 19.41
N LEU A 309 -61.51 14.75 20.28
CA LEU A 309 -61.66 14.55 21.72
C LEU A 309 -62.95 13.80 22.02
N THR A 310 -62.82 12.53 22.43
CA THR A 310 -63.97 11.70 22.85
C THR A 310 -64.17 11.68 24.38
N ALA A 311 -63.22 12.25 25.12
CA ALA A 311 -63.26 12.46 26.58
C ALA A 311 -62.44 13.72 26.95
N ASP A 312 -62.41 14.09 28.24
CA ASP A 312 -61.44 15.07 28.74
C ASP A 312 -60.04 14.48 28.64
N THR A 313 -59.31 14.86 27.59
CA THR A 313 -58.03 14.24 27.23
C THR A 313 -56.85 14.92 27.93
N ARG A 314 -55.99 14.11 28.53
CA ARG A 314 -54.64 14.50 28.97
C ARG A 314 -53.62 14.20 27.89
N PHE A 315 -52.97 15.24 27.38
CA PHE A 315 -51.90 15.14 26.40
C PHE A 315 -50.55 15.22 27.11
N THR A 316 -49.76 14.15 27.01
CA THR A 316 -48.42 14.05 27.61
C THR A 316 -47.37 14.20 26.51
N LEU A 317 -46.44 15.14 26.68
CA LEU A 317 -45.36 15.41 25.73
C LEU A 317 -44.03 14.81 26.22
N PRO A 318 -43.26 14.13 25.36
CA PRO A 318 -41.98 13.53 25.74
C PRO A 318 -40.91 14.59 25.97
N ASP A 319 -39.96 14.27 26.85
CA ASP A 319 -38.77 15.10 27.06
C ASP A 319 -37.89 15.09 25.80
N PRO A 320 -37.45 16.26 25.31
CA PRO A 320 -36.52 16.32 24.20
C PRO A 320 -35.13 15.79 24.60
N PRO A 321 -34.32 15.33 23.63
CA PRO A 321 -32.91 15.01 23.88
C PRO A 321 -32.16 16.19 24.52
N ALA A 322 -31.18 15.90 25.37
CA ALA A 322 -30.42 16.91 26.08
C ALA A 322 -29.87 18.02 25.14
N GLY A 323 -30.15 19.28 25.50
CA GLY A 323 -29.73 20.46 24.74
C GLY A 323 -30.57 20.75 23.48
N ARG A 324 -31.74 20.12 23.32
CA ARG A 324 -32.67 20.36 22.21
C ARG A 324 -34.06 20.71 22.73
N GLY A 325 -34.86 21.32 21.86
CA GLY A 325 -36.28 21.54 22.06
C GLY A 325 -37.05 21.26 20.76
N TYR A 326 -38.37 21.20 20.84
CA TYR A 326 -39.25 21.02 19.69
C TYR A 326 -40.58 21.78 19.88
N SER A 327 -41.32 21.95 18.78
CA SER A 327 -42.65 22.52 18.80
C SER A 327 -43.60 21.66 17.96
N VAL A 328 -44.85 21.51 18.43
CA VAL A 328 -45.93 20.81 17.74
C VAL A 328 -47.21 21.64 17.84
N SER A 329 -48.05 21.59 16.80
CA SER A 329 -49.38 22.20 16.82
C SER A 329 -50.45 21.12 16.87
N LEU A 330 -51.40 21.25 17.79
CA LEU A 330 -52.52 20.33 17.93
C LEU A 330 -53.82 21.02 17.52
N LYS A 331 -54.54 20.43 16.56
CA LYS A 331 -55.92 20.78 16.23
C LYS A 331 -56.85 19.86 17.00
N LEU A 332 -57.51 20.39 18.01
CA LEU A 332 -58.35 19.65 18.94
C LEU A 332 -59.81 19.82 18.55
N ILE A 333 -60.45 18.75 18.12
CA ILE A 333 -61.82 18.75 17.58
C ILE A 333 -62.74 18.14 18.62
N GLN A 334 -63.82 18.83 18.98
CA GLN A 334 -64.86 18.28 19.83
C GLN A 334 -65.59 17.13 19.10
N ASP A 335 -65.85 16.02 19.79
CA ASP A 335 -66.68 14.95 19.24
C ASP A 335 -68.12 15.41 18.95
N ALA A 336 -68.98 14.47 18.52
CA ALA A 336 -70.37 14.75 18.22
C ALA A 336 -71.22 15.22 19.42
N THR A 337 -70.69 15.15 20.65
CA THR A 337 -71.37 15.57 21.89
C THR A 337 -70.82 16.87 22.46
N GLY A 338 -69.53 17.17 22.23
CA GLY A 338 -68.86 18.35 22.73
C GLY A 338 -68.57 18.34 24.23
N GLY A 339 -68.13 19.49 24.74
CA GLY A 339 -67.90 19.72 26.17
C GLY A 339 -66.58 19.17 26.73
N ARG A 340 -65.60 18.83 25.91
CA ARG A 340 -64.29 18.34 26.37
C ARG A 340 -63.33 19.46 26.72
N ALA A 341 -62.61 19.31 27.84
CA ALA A 341 -61.58 20.23 28.29
C ALA A 341 -60.22 19.51 28.35
N PRO A 342 -59.38 19.63 27.31
CA PRO A 342 -58.07 18.99 27.30
C PRO A 342 -57.08 19.67 28.25
N VAL A 343 -56.10 18.90 28.72
CA VAL A 343 -54.97 19.36 29.53
C VAL A 343 -53.65 18.89 28.92
N PHE A 344 -52.57 19.65 29.11
CA PHE A 344 -51.24 19.34 28.57
C PHE A 344 -50.22 19.27 29.69
N GLU A 345 -49.34 18.27 29.61
CA GLU A 345 -48.29 18.03 30.60
C GLU A 345 -47.02 17.45 29.96
N GLN A 346 -45.91 17.59 30.68
CA GLN A 346 -44.67 16.90 30.39
C GLN A 346 -44.73 15.44 30.81
N ALA A 347 -43.73 14.65 30.42
CA ALA A 347 -43.61 13.24 30.76
C ALA A 347 -43.60 12.97 32.28
N ASP A 348 -43.18 13.95 33.08
CA ASP A 348 -43.16 13.92 34.55
C ASP A 348 -44.47 14.40 35.21
N ALA A 349 -45.53 14.63 34.43
CA ALA A 349 -46.82 15.20 34.82
C ALA A 349 -46.79 16.69 35.26
N THR A 350 -45.69 17.40 35.00
CA THR A 350 -45.65 18.86 35.16
C THR A 350 -46.57 19.52 34.13
N ALA A 351 -47.52 20.32 34.59
CA ALA A 351 -48.50 20.96 33.72
C ALA A 351 -47.86 22.00 32.80
N ALA A 352 -48.37 22.10 31.57
CA ALA A 352 -47.90 23.09 30.60
C ALA A 352 -48.11 24.53 31.10
N ARG A 353 -47.12 25.38 30.87
CA ARG A 353 -47.14 26.80 31.21
C ARG A 353 -47.83 27.58 30.10
N TRP A 354 -48.99 28.16 30.39
CA TRP A 354 -49.76 28.92 29.41
C TRP A 354 -49.22 30.33 29.21
N LEU A 355 -48.97 30.71 27.96
CA LEU A 355 -48.77 32.10 27.56
C LEU A 355 -50.10 32.85 27.77
N GLY A 356 -50.16 33.69 28.80
CA GLY A 356 -51.40 34.33 29.28
C GLY A 356 -51.76 33.97 30.74
N GLY A 357 -51.01 33.06 31.37
CA GLY A 357 -51.08 32.76 32.81
C GLY A 357 -52.06 31.65 33.20
N SER A 358 -53.04 31.32 32.36
CA SER A 358 -53.99 30.22 32.58
C SER A 358 -54.44 29.58 31.28
N ALA A 359 -55.01 28.39 31.35
CA ALA A 359 -55.64 27.72 30.21
C ALA A 359 -56.76 28.60 29.60
N PRO A 360 -56.96 28.55 28.27
CA PRO A 360 -58.03 29.28 27.59
C PRO A 360 -59.40 28.68 27.93
N ALA A 361 -60.47 29.42 27.59
CA ALA A 361 -61.79 28.81 27.48
C ALA A 361 -61.90 28.02 26.17
N TRP A 362 -62.08 26.71 26.28
CA TRP A 362 -62.20 25.79 25.13
C TRP A 362 -63.52 25.95 24.38
N GLN A 363 -63.53 25.68 23.07
CA GLN A 363 -64.77 25.47 22.34
C GLN A 363 -65.42 24.18 22.82
N THR A 364 -66.69 24.25 23.21
CA THR A 364 -67.44 23.09 23.74
C THR A 364 -68.54 22.61 22.81
N VAL A 365 -68.78 23.28 21.68
CA VAL A 365 -69.79 22.88 20.70
C VAL A 365 -69.32 21.64 19.95
N ALA A 366 -70.23 20.70 19.69
CA ALA A 366 -69.91 19.50 18.91
C ALA A 366 -69.32 19.86 17.54
N GLY A 367 -68.19 19.23 17.18
CA GLY A 367 -67.48 19.48 15.92
C GLY A 367 -66.66 20.77 15.86
N ALA A 368 -66.79 21.67 16.84
CA ALA A 368 -65.92 22.84 16.96
C ALA A 368 -64.48 22.42 17.21
N PHE A 369 -63.51 23.26 16.85
CA PHE A 369 -62.10 22.96 17.10
C PHE A 369 -61.30 24.14 17.63
N ASP A 370 -60.26 23.80 18.39
CA ASP A 370 -59.24 24.71 18.90
C ASP A 370 -57.88 24.35 18.31
N LEU A 371 -57.04 25.36 18.06
CA LEU A 371 -55.65 25.18 17.67
C LEU A 371 -54.73 25.59 18.83
N VAL A 372 -53.86 24.67 19.23
CA VAL A 372 -52.90 24.87 20.32
C VAL A 372 -51.51 24.64 19.79
N VAL A 373 -50.55 25.51 20.12
CA VAL A 373 -49.13 25.31 19.85
C VAL A 373 -48.45 24.98 21.16
N LEU A 374 -47.70 23.88 21.18
CA LEU A 374 -46.96 23.38 22.32
C LEU A 374 -45.47 23.39 21.98
N THR A 375 -44.66 24.00 22.83
CA THR A 375 -43.21 24.08 22.66
C THR A 375 -42.53 23.55 23.91
N HIS A 376 -41.69 22.53 23.77
CA HIS A 376 -40.82 22.06 24.84
C HIS A 376 -39.40 22.55 24.58
N ASP A 377 -38.88 23.41 25.44
CA ASP A 377 -37.58 24.09 25.23
C ASP A 377 -36.37 23.35 25.82
N GLY A 378 -36.57 22.12 26.30
CA GLY A 378 -35.59 21.34 27.05
C GLY A 378 -35.71 21.44 28.57
N THR A 379 -36.56 22.33 29.10
CA THR A 379 -36.83 22.42 30.56
C THR A 379 -38.32 22.55 30.84
N ASP A 380 -38.99 23.51 30.22
CA ASP A 380 -40.42 23.76 30.40
C ASP A 380 -41.21 23.33 29.15
N LEU A 381 -42.47 22.94 29.38
CA LEU A 381 -43.48 22.83 28.34
C LEU A 381 -44.34 24.10 28.33
N ILE A 382 -44.32 24.81 27.22
CA ILE A 382 -45.00 26.09 27.02
C ILE A 382 -46.18 25.87 26.07
N ALA A 383 -47.36 26.38 26.44
CA ALA A 383 -48.58 26.25 25.66
C ALA A 383 -49.12 27.62 25.21
N LEU A 384 -49.54 27.71 23.95
CA LEU A 384 -50.24 28.84 23.36
C LEU A 384 -51.55 28.39 22.73
N HIS A 385 -52.66 29.03 23.07
CA HIS A 385 -53.91 28.88 22.34
C HIS A 385 -53.92 29.87 21.18
N ALA A 386 -53.90 29.36 19.94
CA ALA A 386 -53.88 30.19 18.75
C ALA A 386 -55.28 30.69 18.36
N GLY A 387 -56.33 30.04 18.86
CA GLY A 387 -57.74 30.37 18.62
C GLY A 387 -58.59 29.13 18.40
N GLY A 388 -59.91 29.33 18.36
CA GLY A 388 -60.89 28.28 18.08
C GLY A 388 -61.97 28.77 17.11
N THR A 389 -62.59 27.82 16.41
CA THR A 389 -63.77 28.06 15.55
C THR A 389 -64.85 27.06 15.87
N THR A 390 -66.10 27.51 15.74
CA THR A 390 -67.30 26.67 15.84
C THR A 390 -67.56 25.90 14.57
#